data_AF-A4TX48-F1
#
_entry.id   AF-A4TX48-F1
#
_cell.length_a   1.000
_cell.length_b   1.000
_cell.length_c   1.000
_cell.angle_alpha   90.00
_cell.angle_beta   90.00
_cell.angle_gamma   90.00
#
_symmetry.space_group_name_H-M   'P 1'
#
loop_
_entity.id
_entity.type
_entity.pdbx_description
1 polymer ?
#
loop_
_entity_poly.entity_id
_entity_poly.type
_entity_poly.pdbx_seq_one_letter_code
_entity_poly.pdbx_strand_id
1 'polypeptide(L)'
;MAFPGHDIGQSKLAMRALDPIFQVLRTVPPLAWLPISLAAFKAADPSAIFVIFITSVWPIILNTAVGVRNIPQDYRNVAAVLRLSPLEFFAKIAMPASVPYIFTGLKIGIGLSWLAIVAAEMLIGGVGIGFFIWDAWNSSLMSEIILALVYVGLVGFALDRLITLIGKKVAG
;
A
#
# COMPACT_ATOMS: atom_id res chain seq x y z
N MET A 1 24.48 5.80 -37.70
CA MET A 1 23.55 6.95 -37.54
C MET A 1 22.98 6.83 -36.14
N ALA A 2 23.44 7.70 -35.23
CA ALA A 2 23.17 7.62 -33.81
C ALA A 2 21.68 7.82 -33.52
N PHE A 3 21.08 6.95 -32.71
CA PHE A 3 19.83 7.23 -32.00
C PHE A 3 20.20 7.94 -30.69
N PRO A 4 20.03 9.26 -30.57
CA PRO A 4 20.16 9.93 -29.30
C PRO A 4 18.86 9.69 -28.53
N GLY A 5 18.77 8.53 -27.91
CA GLY A 5 17.62 8.12 -27.08
C GLY A 5 18.00 7.26 -25.89
N HIS A 6 19.30 7.01 -25.67
CA HIS A 6 19.79 6.19 -24.56
C HIS A 6 20.08 7.00 -23.28
N ASP A 7 20.10 8.33 -23.36
CA ASP A 7 20.46 9.21 -22.24
C ASP A 7 19.28 9.86 -21.52
N ILE A 8 18.04 9.43 -21.81
CA ILE A 8 16.91 9.67 -20.90
C ILE A 8 16.73 8.44 -20.00
N GLY A 9 17.84 8.00 -19.42
CA GLY A 9 17.88 7.18 -18.21
C GLY A 9 17.48 8.00 -16.99
N GLN A 10 16.29 8.61 -17.01
CA GLN A 10 15.76 9.50 -15.97
C GLN A 10 15.39 8.79 -14.64
N SER A 11 16.03 7.67 -14.29
CA SER A 11 15.70 6.99 -13.04
C SER A 11 16.83 6.15 -12.44
N LYS A 12 17.86 5.68 -13.16
CA LYS A 12 18.84 4.77 -12.51
C LYS A 12 19.69 5.43 -11.41
N LEU A 13 20.00 6.73 -11.53
CA LEU A 13 20.79 7.46 -10.52
C LEU A 13 19.93 7.96 -9.36
N ALA A 14 18.78 8.59 -9.67
CA ALA A 14 17.82 9.05 -8.67
C ALA A 14 17.21 7.87 -7.89
N MET A 15 16.90 6.75 -8.55
CA MET A 15 16.39 5.56 -7.90
C MET A 15 17.48 4.83 -7.08
N ARG A 16 18.77 4.96 -7.43
CA ARG A 16 19.89 4.50 -6.59
C ARG A 16 20.14 5.39 -5.37
N ALA A 17 19.94 6.70 -5.50
CA ALA A 17 20.11 7.65 -4.38
C ALA A 17 18.92 7.63 -3.42
N LEU A 18 17.71 7.42 -3.92
CA LEU A 18 16.50 7.29 -3.12
C LEU A 18 16.32 5.86 -2.56
N ASP A 19 16.98 4.86 -3.14
CA ASP A 19 16.95 3.47 -2.68
C ASP A 19 17.22 3.32 -1.17
N PRO A 20 18.27 3.91 -0.57
CA PRO A 20 18.50 3.82 0.86
C PRO A 20 17.40 4.50 1.68
N ILE A 21 16.85 5.63 1.22
CA ILE A 21 15.74 6.32 1.90
C ILE A 21 14.49 5.44 1.87
N PHE A 22 14.16 4.85 0.73
CA PHE A 22 13.04 3.92 0.60
C PHE A 22 13.23 2.66 1.42
N GLN A 23 14.46 2.15 1.53
CA GLN A 23 14.76 1.02 2.40
C GLN A 23 14.55 1.37 3.87
N VAL A 24 15.04 2.52 4.34
CA VAL A 24 14.82 2.97 5.72
C VAL A 24 13.34 3.21 6.00
N LEU A 25 12.64 3.96 5.13
CA LEU A 25 11.21 4.22 5.29
C LEU A 25 10.36 2.93 5.31
N ARG A 26 10.81 1.90 4.60
CA ARG A 26 10.15 0.59 4.57
C ARG A 26 10.49 -0.29 5.78
N THR A 27 11.69 -0.19 6.34
CA THR A 27 12.13 -1.04 7.47
C THR A 27 11.66 -0.51 8.82
N VAL A 28 11.40 0.79 8.93
CA VAL A 28 10.85 1.40 10.15
C VAL A 28 9.44 0.87 10.39
N PRO A 29 9.14 0.29 11.57
CA PRO A 29 7.80 -0.11 11.95
C PRO A 29 6.82 1.06 11.78
N PRO A 30 5.66 0.88 11.12
CA PRO A 30 4.78 2.01 10.84
C PRO A 30 4.32 2.79 12.07
N LEU A 31 4.11 2.09 13.20
CA LEU A 31 3.71 2.72 14.46
C LEU A 31 4.79 3.64 15.05
N ALA A 32 6.06 3.47 14.69
CA ALA A 32 7.12 4.38 15.13
C ALA A 32 6.97 5.79 14.52
N TRP A 33 6.19 5.94 13.45
CA TRP A 33 5.85 7.24 12.87
C TRP A 33 4.76 7.98 13.63
N LEU A 34 4.01 7.30 14.51
CA LEU A 34 2.86 7.87 15.19
C LEU A 34 3.22 9.12 16.02
N PRO A 35 4.25 9.13 16.88
CA PRO A 35 4.60 10.33 17.66
C PRO A 35 5.03 11.51 16.79
N ILE A 36 5.75 11.24 15.69
CA ILE A 36 6.18 12.27 14.73
C ILE A 36 4.96 12.87 14.03
N SER A 37 4.02 12.02 13.60
CA SER A 37 2.79 12.48 12.97
C SER A 37 1.91 13.27 13.94
N LEU A 38 1.80 12.85 15.19
CA LEU A 38 1.09 13.60 16.24
C LEU A 38 1.74 14.96 16.50
N ALA A 39 3.08 15.03 16.54
CA ALA A 39 3.78 16.30 16.69
C ALA A 39 3.56 17.24 15.49
N ALA A 40 3.51 16.69 14.27
CA ALA A 40 3.33 17.45 13.04
C ALA A 40 1.89 17.95 12.86
N PHE A 41 0.91 17.07 13.00
CA PHE A 41 -0.51 17.37 12.74
C PHE A 41 -1.26 17.88 13.97
N LYS A 42 -0.74 17.65 15.18
CA LYS A 42 -1.37 18.00 16.46
C LYS A 42 -2.79 17.44 16.62
N ALA A 43 -3.10 16.35 15.92
CA ALA A 43 -4.41 15.72 15.92
C ALA A 43 -4.31 14.21 15.65
N ALA A 44 -5.21 13.43 16.29
CA ALA A 44 -5.27 11.98 16.24
C ALA A 44 -5.57 11.44 14.84
N ASP A 45 -6.67 11.89 14.24
CA ASP A 45 -7.17 11.40 12.95
C ASP A 45 -6.15 11.54 11.81
N PRO A 46 -5.56 12.73 11.53
CA PRO A 46 -4.57 12.85 10.46
C PRO A 46 -3.29 12.06 10.74
N SER A 47 -2.95 11.85 12.01
CA SER A 47 -1.79 11.04 12.42
C SER A 47 -1.99 9.56 12.12
N ALA A 48 -3.17 9.03 12.47
CA ALA A 48 -3.54 7.65 12.14
C ALA A 48 -3.60 7.43 10.60
N ILE A 49 -4.18 8.39 9.86
CA ILE A 49 -4.21 8.36 8.39
C ILE A 49 -2.80 8.34 7.80
N PHE A 50 -1.88 9.13 8.34
CA PHE A 50 -0.48 9.15 7.89
C PHE A 50 0.21 7.78 8.10
N VAL A 51 0.00 7.15 9.26
CA VAL A 51 0.55 5.82 9.56
C VAL A 51 -0.04 4.76 8.62
N ILE A 52 -1.35 4.81 8.34
CA ILE A 52 -2.02 3.95 7.35
C ILE A 52 -1.38 4.13 5.96
N PHE A 53 -1.15 5.38 5.56
CA PHE A 53 -0.58 5.73 4.27
C PHE A 53 0.84 5.17 4.11
N ILE A 54 1.74 5.46 5.06
CA ILE A 54 3.13 5.00 4.96
C ILE A 54 3.24 3.46 5.00
N THR A 55 2.28 2.78 5.64
CA THR A 55 2.22 1.32 5.68
C THR A 55 1.78 0.72 4.34
N SER A 56 0.75 1.29 3.71
CA SER A 56 0.11 0.72 2.52
C SER A 56 0.78 1.11 1.21
N VAL A 57 1.47 2.24 1.15
CA VAL A 57 2.07 2.75 -0.09
C VAL A 57 3.14 1.81 -0.65
N TRP A 58 3.97 1.21 0.20
CA TRP A 58 5.07 0.35 -0.23
C TRP A 58 4.62 -0.93 -0.95
N PRO A 59 3.74 -1.78 -0.39
CA PRO A 59 3.29 -2.97 -1.09
C PRO A 59 2.59 -2.63 -2.40
N ILE A 60 1.85 -1.52 -2.48
CA ILE A 60 1.19 -1.08 -3.72
C ILE A 60 2.23 -0.74 -4.79
N ILE A 61 3.20 0.13 -4.46
CA ILE A 61 4.26 0.53 -5.41
C ILE A 61 5.08 -0.68 -5.86
N LEU A 62 5.52 -1.52 -4.92
CA LEU A 62 6.39 -2.64 -5.21
C LEU A 62 5.70 -3.69 -6.10
N ASN A 63 4.44 -4.04 -5.79
CA ASN A 63 3.72 -4.99 -6.63
C ASN A 63 3.44 -4.39 -8.02
N THR A 64 3.08 -3.12 -8.10
CA THR A 64 2.89 -2.43 -9.39
C THR A 64 4.17 -2.47 -10.23
N ALA A 65 5.33 -2.18 -9.61
CA ALA A 65 6.62 -2.23 -10.27
C ALA A 65 6.97 -3.64 -10.76
N VAL A 66 6.66 -4.68 -9.97
CA VAL A 66 6.79 -6.08 -10.39
C VAL A 66 5.91 -6.38 -11.60
N GLY A 67 4.64 -5.93 -11.61
CA GLY A 67 3.74 -6.10 -12.74
C GLY A 67 4.26 -5.48 -14.04
N VAL A 68 4.79 -4.26 -13.97
CA VAL A 68 5.39 -3.59 -15.14
C VAL A 68 6.68 -4.28 -15.61
N ARG A 69 7.48 -4.83 -14.70
CA ARG A 69 8.71 -5.57 -15.05
C ARG A 69 8.42 -6.93 -15.68
N ASN A 70 7.33 -7.59 -15.27
CA ASN A 70 6.92 -8.90 -15.78
C ASN A 70 6.20 -8.87 -17.13
N ILE A 71 6.01 -7.68 -17.73
CA ILE A 71 5.45 -7.57 -19.09
C ILE A 71 6.37 -8.33 -20.07
N PRO A 72 5.85 -9.34 -20.80
CA PRO A 72 6.64 -10.13 -21.72
C PRO A 72 7.33 -9.28 -22.79
N GLN A 73 8.51 -9.72 -23.23
CA GLN A 73 9.29 -9.00 -24.23
C GLN A 73 8.51 -8.84 -25.56
N ASP A 74 7.63 -9.77 -25.90
CA ASP A 74 6.80 -9.72 -27.11
C ASP A 74 5.90 -8.49 -27.16
N TYR A 75 5.28 -8.09 -26.03
CA TYR A 75 4.50 -6.85 -25.97
C TYR A 75 5.35 -5.61 -26.23
N ARG A 76 6.61 -5.62 -25.77
CA ARG A 76 7.57 -4.53 -26.04
C ARG A 76 7.99 -4.52 -27.51
N ASN A 77 8.18 -5.68 -28.11
CA ASN A 77 8.50 -5.82 -29.53
C ASN A 77 7.35 -5.33 -30.41
N VAL A 78 6.10 -5.72 -30.09
CA VAL A 78 4.90 -5.23 -30.80
C VAL A 78 4.75 -3.71 -30.66
N ALA A 79 4.98 -3.16 -29.47
CA ALA A 79 4.98 -1.71 -29.27
C ALA A 79 6.03 -0.98 -30.12
N ALA A 80 7.21 -1.57 -30.30
CA ALA A 80 8.27 -1.03 -31.14
C ALA A 80 7.91 -1.08 -32.64
N VAL A 81 7.29 -2.18 -33.09
CA VAL A 81 6.81 -2.33 -34.48
C VAL A 81 5.70 -1.33 -34.78
N LEU A 82 4.75 -1.16 -33.85
CA LEU A 82 3.67 -0.18 -33.95
C LEU A 82 4.13 1.27 -33.67
N ARG A 83 5.41 1.47 -33.32
CA ARG A 83 6.00 2.77 -32.94
C ARG A 83 5.17 3.54 -31.91
N LEU A 84 4.64 2.83 -30.91
CA LEU A 84 3.87 3.45 -29.84
C LEU A 84 4.74 4.44 -29.06
N SER A 85 4.17 5.60 -28.76
CA SER A 85 4.82 6.55 -27.84
C SER A 85 4.89 5.97 -26.42
N PRO A 86 5.79 6.46 -25.55
CA PRO A 86 5.90 5.97 -24.17
C PRO A 86 4.60 6.06 -23.37
N LEU A 87 3.80 7.10 -23.62
CA LEU A 87 2.51 7.33 -22.96
C LEU A 87 1.44 6.36 -23.47
N GLU A 88 1.47 6.03 -24.76
CA GLU A 88 0.61 4.99 -25.33
C GLU A 88 1.00 3.59 -24.87
N PHE A 89 2.30 3.28 -24.79
CA PHE A 89 2.77 2.03 -24.20
C PHE A 89 2.30 1.90 -22.76
N PHE A 90 2.41 2.98 -21.98
CA PHE A 90 1.93 2.99 -20.60
C PHE A 90 0.42 2.75 -20.52
N ALA A 91 -0.39 3.51 -21.25
CA ALA A 91 -1.84 3.44 -21.15
C ALA A 91 -2.44 2.16 -21.77
N LYS A 92 -1.89 1.68 -22.90
CA LYS A 92 -2.46 0.55 -23.67
C LYS A 92 -1.89 -0.81 -23.28
N ILE A 93 -0.67 -0.87 -22.75
CA ILE A 93 0.02 -2.13 -22.45
C ILE A 93 0.38 -2.21 -20.96
N ALA A 94 1.15 -1.26 -20.45
CA ALA A 94 1.72 -1.39 -19.12
C ALA A 94 0.68 -1.29 -18.01
N MET A 95 -0.28 -0.37 -18.13
CA MET A 95 -1.35 -0.18 -17.15
C MET A 95 -2.27 -1.42 -17.11
N PRO A 96 -2.86 -1.89 -18.23
CA PRO A 96 -3.69 -3.11 -18.22
C PRO A 96 -2.93 -4.36 -17.73
N ALA A 97 -1.68 -4.56 -18.16
CA ALA A 97 -0.89 -5.72 -17.75
C ALA A 97 -0.50 -5.69 -16.26
N SER A 98 -0.38 -4.50 -15.65
CA SER A 98 -0.03 -4.35 -14.24
C SER A 98 -1.23 -4.33 -13.29
N VAL A 99 -2.46 -4.17 -13.79
CA VAL A 99 -3.70 -4.16 -12.98
C VAL A 99 -3.78 -5.31 -11.97
N PRO A 100 -3.58 -6.60 -12.34
CA PRO A 100 -3.65 -7.70 -11.36
C PRO A 100 -2.63 -7.55 -10.23
N TYR A 101 -1.45 -7.03 -10.54
CA TYR A 101 -0.40 -6.78 -9.56
C TYR A 101 -0.72 -5.58 -8.67
N ILE A 102 -1.32 -4.51 -9.22
CA ILE A 102 -1.83 -3.38 -8.42
C ILE A 102 -2.83 -3.90 -7.38
N PHE A 103 -3.78 -4.75 -7.77
CA PHE A 103 -4.75 -5.35 -6.84
C PHE A 103 -4.10 -6.25 -5.79
N THR A 104 -3.04 -6.96 -6.15
CA THR A 104 -2.25 -7.74 -5.18
C THR A 104 -1.60 -6.81 -4.15
N GLY A 105 -1.02 -5.70 -4.60
CA GLY A 105 -0.45 -4.67 -3.72
C GLY A 105 -1.49 -4.02 -2.82
N LEU A 106 -2.66 -3.67 -3.36
CA LEU A 106 -3.79 -3.11 -2.61
C LEU A 106 -4.30 -4.07 -1.54
N LYS A 107 -4.41 -5.37 -1.87
CA LYS A 107 -4.82 -6.41 -0.93
C LYS A 107 -3.88 -6.48 0.28
N ILE A 108 -2.57 -6.50 0.03
CA ILE A 108 -1.56 -6.49 1.10
C ILE A 108 -1.65 -5.18 1.88
N GLY A 109 -1.74 -4.04 1.18
CA GLY A 109 -1.82 -2.71 1.78
C GLY A 109 -2.98 -2.58 2.75
N ILE A 110 -4.19 -3.00 2.36
CA ILE A 110 -5.39 -2.95 3.19
C ILE A 110 -5.27 -3.82 4.44
N GLY A 111 -4.72 -5.03 4.32
CA GLY A 111 -4.47 -5.89 5.48
C GLY A 111 -3.54 -5.23 6.49
N LEU A 112 -2.45 -4.61 6.03
CA LEU A 112 -1.52 -3.92 6.91
C LEU A 112 -2.10 -2.62 7.49
N SER A 113 -2.85 -1.86 6.69
CA SER A 113 -3.57 -0.66 7.15
C SER A 113 -4.59 -0.97 8.23
N TRP A 114 -5.30 -2.09 8.10
CA TRP A 114 -6.27 -2.56 9.09
C TRP A 114 -5.60 -2.84 10.44
N LEU A 115 -4.44 -3.50 10.44
CA LEU A 115 -3.67 -3.72 11.66
C LEU A 115 -3.13 -2.40 12.23
N ALA A 116 -2.67 -1.50 11.35
CA ALA A 116 -2.09 -0.22 11.75
C ALA A 116 -3.13 0.70 12.42
N ILE A 117 -4.37 0.78 11.90
CA ILE A 117 -5.41 1.63 12.49
C ILE A 117 -5.83 1.14 13.86
N VAL A 118 -6.05 -0.16 14.04
CA VAL A 118 -6.41 -0.74 15.35
C VAL A 118 -5.31 -0.44 16.37
N ALA A 119 -4.04 -0.64 16.01
CA ALA A 119 -2.93 -0.33 16.90
C ALA A 119 -2.75 1.17 17.17
N ALA A 120 -3.01 2.04 16.17
CA ALA A 120 -2.98 3.49 16.37
C ALA A 120 -4.09 3.95 17.33
N GLU A 121 -5.32 3.44 17.19
CA GLU A 121 -6.44 3.72 18.09
C GLU A 121 -6.16 3.26 19.53
N MET A 122 -5.50 2.12 19.70
CA MET A 122 -5.06 1.66 21.04
C MET A 122 -4.10 2.65 21.71
N LEU A 123 -3.21 3.29 20.95
CA LEU A 123 -2.19 4.19 21.47
C LEU A 123 -2.68 5.62 21.70
N ILE A 124 -3.53 6.14 20.80
CA ILE A 124 -4.03 7.51 20.89
C ILE A 124 -5.15 7.61 21.93
N GLY A 125 -6.01 6.61 21.98
CA GLY A 125 -7.19 6.56 22.83
C GLY A 125 -8.32 7.51 22.41
N GLY A 126 -9.46 7.42 23.10
CA GLY A 126 -10.64 8.25 22.90
C GLY A 126 -11.75 7.58 22.08
N VAL A 127 -11.49 7.23 20.83
CA VAL A 127 -12.47 6.59 19.94
C VAL A 127 -11.85 5.46 19.11
N GLY A 128 -12.68 4.52 18.68
CA GLY A 128 -12.26 3.41 17.82
C GLY A 128 -12.25 2.05 18.50
N ILE A 129 -12.16 1.00 17.69
CA ILE A 129 -12.20 -0.38 18.19
C ILE A 129 -10.91 -0.74 18.93
N GLY A 130 -9.78 -0.13 18.55
CA GLY A 130 -8.53 -0.28 19.27
C GLY A 130 -8.63 0.28 20.70
N PHE A 131 -9.20 1.48 20.85
CA PHE A 131 -9.43 2.05 22.18
C PHE A 131 -10.38 1.20 23.02
N PHE A 132 -11.47 0.68 22.41
CA PHE A 132 -12.40 -0.22 23.10
C PHE A 132 -11.71 -1.49 23.64
N ILE A 133 -10.83 -2.11 22.85
CA ILE A 133 -10.04 -3.27 23.30
C ILE A 133 -9.16 -2.89 24.49
N TRP A 134 -8.51 -1.73 24.43
CA TRP A 134 -7.63 -1.25 25.49
C TRP A 134 -8.38 -0.94 26.79
N ASP A 135 -9.56 -0.33 26.68
CA ASP A 135 -10.42 0.00 27.82
C ASP A 135 -10.98 -1.27 28.49
N ALA A 136 -11.46 -2.24 27.69
CA ALA A 136 -11.92 -3.53 28.18
C ALA A 136 -10.80 -4.31 28.88
N TRP A 137 -9.56 -4.22 28.38
CA TRP A 137 -8.38 -4.77 29.05
C TRP A 137 -8.12 -4.15 30.41
N ASN A 138 -8.12 -2.82 30.51
CA ASN A 138 -7.94 -2.13 31.80
C ASN A 138 -9.06 -2.43 32.79
N SER A 139 -10.27 -2.67 32.28
CA SER A 139 -11.45 -3.04 33.08
C SER A 139 -11.54 -4.55 33.40
N SER A 140 -10.58 -5.36 32.95
CA SER A 140 -10.60 -6.83 33.09
C SER A 140 -11.85 -7.51 32.51
N LEU A 141 -12.48 -6.90 31.50
CA LEU A 141 -13.69 -7.39 30.84
C LEU A 141 -13.31 -8.31 29.67
N MET A 142 -12.95 -9.55 29.99
CA MET A 142 -12.51 -10.54 29.00
C MET A 142 -13.57 -10.83 27.92
N SER A 143 -14.85 -10.83 28.30
CA SER A 143 -15.96 -11.03 27.36
C SER A 143 -16.00 -9.95 26.27
N GLU A 144 -15.71 -8.70 26.63
CA GLU A 144 -15.69 -7.58 25.69
C GLU A 144 -14.47 -7.61 24.76
N ILE A 145 -13.30 -8.01 25.27
CA ILE A 145 -12.12 -8.24 24.43
C ILE A 145 -12.41 -9.29 23.36
N ILE A 146 -12.99 -10.42 23.75
CA ILE A 146 -13.34 -11.51 22.81
C ILE A 146 -14.34 -11.00 21.76
N LEU A 147 -15.37 -10.25 22.18
CA LEU A 147 -16.33 -9.64 21.26
C LEU A 147 -15.64 -8.71 20.26
N ALA A 148 -14.76 -7.83 20.73
CA ALA A 148 -14.01 -6.91 19.88
C ALA A 148 -13.14 -7.65 18.87
N LEU A 149 -12.45 -8.72 19.28
CA LEU A 149 -11.64 -9.55 18.37
C LEU A 149 -12.48 -10.21 17.27
N VAL A 150 -13.69 -10.67 17.59
CA VAL A 150 -14.63 -11.19 16.59
C VAL A 150 -15.02 -10.10 15.59
N TYR A 151 -15.38 -8.91 16.06
CA TYR A 151 -15.70 -7.77 15.18
C TYR A 151 -14.50 -7.40 14.29
N VAL A 152 -13.30 -7.32 14.87
CA VAL A 152 -12.09 -6.99 14.12
C VAL A 152 -11.80 -8.02 13.03
N GLY A 153 -11.95 -9.31 13.35
CA GLY A 153 -11.78 -10.40 12.40
C GLY A 153 -12.81 -10.38 11.26
N LEU A 154 -14.08 -10.13 11.58
CA LEU A 154 -15.15 -10.04 10.58
C LEU A 154 -14.96 -8.87 9.62
N VAL A 155 -14.62 -7.68 10.15
CA VAL A 155 -14.37 -6.50 9.32
C VAL A 155 -13.12 -6.70 8.45
N GLY A 156 -12.03 -7.20 9.04
CA GLY A 156 -10.82 -7.52 8.28
C GLY A 156 -11.08 -8.52 7.15
N PHE A 157 -11.85 -9.57 7.43
CA PHE A 157 -12.25 -10.55 6.41
C PHE A 157 -13.14 -9.94 5.32
N ALA A 158 -14.09 -9.09 5.70
CA ALA A 158 -14.96 -8.40 4.74
C ALA A 158 -14.15 -7.48 3.81
N LEU A 159 -13.19 -6.72 4.35
CA LEU A 159 -12.29 -5.87 3.58
C LEU A 159 -11.44 -6.67 2.58
N ASP A 160 -10.85 -7.80 3.03
CA ASP A 160 -10.09 -8.71 2.15
C ASP A 160 -10.94 -9.23 0.98
N ARG A 161 -12.18 -9.65 1.31
CA ARG A 161 -13.09 -10.22 0.32
C ARG A 161 -13.54 -9.18 -0.68
N LEU A 162 -13.86 -7.97 -0.23
CA LEU A 162 -14.28 -6.85 -1.07
C LEU A 162 -13.22 -6.54 -2.12
N ILE A 163 -11.96 -6.41 -1.72
CA ILE A 163 -10.85 -6.16 -2.66
C ILE A 163 -10.64 -7.30 -3.62
N THR A 164 -10.72 -8.54 -3.14
CA THR A 164 -10.57 -9.71 -4.00
C THR A 164 -11.69 -9.77 -5.04
N LEU A 165 -12.91 -9.39 -4.70
CA LEU A 165 -14.04 -9.34 -5.64
C LEU A 165 -13.87 -8.21 -6.67
N ILE A 166 -13.48 -7.02 -6.24
CA ILE A 166 -13.21 -5.89 -7.16
C ILE A 166 -12.07 -6.27 -8.11
N GLY A 167 -10.98 -6.83 -7.59
CA GLY A 167 -9.84 -7.23 -8.41
C GLY A 167 -10.22 -8.26 -9.48
N LYS A 168 -11.06 -9.25 -9.14
CA LYS A 168 -11.56 -10.22 -10.13
C LYS A 168 -12.44 -9.60 -11.20
N LYS A 169 -13.25 -8.59 -10.87
CA LYS A 169 -14.12 -7.89 -11.82
C LYS A 169 -13.36 -6.97 -12.78
N VAL A 170 -12.22 -6.42 -12.33
CA VAL A 170 -11.40 -5.51 -13.14
C VAL A 170 -10.34 -6.26 -13.96
N ALA A 171 -9.87 -7.42 -13.47
CA ALA A 171 -8.87 -8.25 -14.14
C ALA A 171 -9.45 -9.36 -15.04
N GLY A 172 -10.76 -9.61 -14.98
CA GLY A 172 -11.49 -10.51 -15.87
C GLY A 172 -12.24 -9.76 -16.94
#